data_AF-A0A3A5T7V9-F1
#
_entry.id   AF-A0A3A5T7V9-F1
#
_cell.length_a   1.000
_cell.length_b   1.000
_cell.length_c   1.000
_cell.angle_alpha   90.00
_cell.angle_beta   90.00
_cell.angle_gamma   90.00
#
_symmetry.space_group_name_H-M   'P 1'
#
loop_
_entity.id
_entity.type
_entity.pdbx_description
1 polymer ?
#
loop_
_entity_poly.entity_id
_entity_poly.type
_entity_poly.pdbx_seq_one_letter_code
_entity_poly.pdbx_strand_id
1 'polypeptide(L)'
;MISVEPLFKDNLKVHFAGCENLDKLTALHTVGVKYFLFTCYPFVKQMINGKLSNKNRNNIIPSLVSSLGEHAIMDSGLFTLMFGANKGKHDEEFLYTWMLKLVEFVKETGFTGTCVEVDCQKILSPEIAWKFRKEMKRLLPDNRIINVFHLEDGKKGLDRLIDFSDYIAISVPELRIHKNRTYKTDVAYLTRYIKKKKPQIDIHLLGCTESKMLKENSFCTSADSTTWSAIVRWPKLPFVINGKKLTKHIKNLDESKLLEFYAESIDQLVKKYRFNPRSKPTLAKICLAGELCLHEYDYLLGNQR
;
A
#
# COMPACT_ATOMS: atom_id res chain seq x y z
N MET A 1 -10.87 -13.99 25.06
CA MET A 1 -10.08 -13.31 24.01
C MET A 1 -10.06 -14.21 22.80
N ILE A 2 -10.72 -13.82 21.71
CA ILE A 2 -10.58 -14.53 20.44
C ILE A 2 -9.17 -14.21 19.93
N SER A 3 -8.34 -15.23 19.81
CA SER A 3 -7.01 -15.14 19.22
C SER A 3 -7.15 -14.78 17.75
N VAL A 4 -6.86 -13.53 17.37
CA VAL A 4 -6.77 -13.15 15.96
C VAL A 4 -5.47 -13.75 15.41
N GLU A 5 -5.58 -14.66 14.44
CA GLU A 5 -4.41 -15.20 13.77
C GLU A 5 -3.68 -14.10 12.96
N PRO A 6 -2.34 -14.13 12.90
CA PRO A 6 -1.57 -13.26 12.01
C PRO A 6 -2.07 -13.38 10.56
N LEU A 7 -2.09 -12.26 9.83
CA LEU A 7 -2.56 -12.22 8.45
C LEU A 7 -1.76 -13.16 7.53
N PHE A 8 -0.46 -13.27 7.77
CA PHE A 8 0.43 -14.20 7.08
C PHE A 8 1.20 -15.02 8.09
N LYS A 9 1.31 -16.33 7.84
CA LYS A 9 2.02 -17.27 8.72
C LYS A 9 3.55 -17.23 8.51
N ASP A 10 4.01 -16.82 7.32
CA ASP A 10 5.43 -16.75 6.92
C ASP A 10 5.76 -15.46 6.16
N ASN A 11 7.03 -15.01 6.27
CA ASN A 11 7.75 -13.91 5.60
C ASN A 11 6.97 -12.62 5.25
N LEU A 12 7.54 -11.46 5.59
CA LEU A 12 7.04 -10.14 5.19
C LEU A 12 6.60 -10.08 3.71
N LYS A 13 5.37 -9.62 3.46
CA LYS A 13 4.82 -9.42 2.11
C LYS A 13 4.91 -7.97 1.65
N VAL A 14 5.41 -7.73 0.45
CA VAL A 14 5.55 -6.37 -0.10
C VAL A 14 4.36 -6.05 -1.01
N HIS A 15 3.50 -5.13 -0.57
CA HIS A 15 2.37 -4.64 -1.34
C HIS A 15 2.81 -3.59 -2.37
N PHE A 16 2.53 -3.85 -3.65
CA PHE A 16 2.82 -2.93 -4.73
C PHE A 16 1.80 -1.78 -4.71
N ALA A 17 2.26 -0.60 -4.31
CA ALA A 17 1.45 0.60 -4.13
C ALA A 17 1.22 1.35 -5.43
N GLY A 18 0.05 1.98 -5.59
CA GLY A 18 -0.34 2.75 -6.77
C GLY A 18 -1.30 2.02 -7.71
N CYS A 19 -2.02 1.02 -7.19
CA CYS A 19 -2.92 0.15 -7.96
C CYS A 19 -4.36 0.69 -8.09
N GLU A 20 -4.59 1.98 -7.83
CA GLU A 20 -5.88 2.68 -8.04
C GLU A 20 -6.23 2.92 -9.52
N ASN A 21 -5.48 2.33 -10.45
CA ASN A 21 -5.72 2.41 -11.89
C ASN A 21 -5.63 1.01 -12.52
N LEU A 22 -6.60 0.70 -13.39
CA LEU A 22 -6.75 -0.61 -14.01
C LEU A 22 -5.56 -1.01 -14.88
N ASP A 23 -4.99 -0.09 -15.65
CA ASP A 23 -3.80 -0.32 -16.49
C ASP A 23 -2.62 -0.83 -15.64
N LYS A 24 -2.38 -0.17 -14.49
CA LYS A 24 -1.29 -0.51 -13.58
C LYS A 24 -1.54 -1.86 -12.88
N LEU A 25 -2.74 -2.03 -12.32
CA LEU A 25 -3.13 -3.23 -11.60
C LEU A 25 -3.00 -4.47 -12.48
N THR A 26 -3.59 -4.41 -13.68
CA THR A 26 -3.58 -5.54 -14.62
C THR A 26 -2.17 -5.86 -15.09
N ALA A 27 -1.37 -4.84 -15.46
CA ALA A 27 0.04 -5.04 -15.83
C ALA A 27 0.85 -5.74 -14.73
N LEU A 28 0.75 -5.29 -13.48
CA LEU A 28 1.45 -5.91 -12.35
C LEU A 28 0.96 -7.34 -12.07
N HIS A 29 -0.35 -7.57 -12.15
CA HIS A 29 -0.90 -8.92 -12.01
C HIS A 29 -0.37 -9.89 -13.07
N THR A 30 -0.22 -9.43 -14.33
CA THR A 30 0.35 -10.22 -15.44
C THR A 30 1.67 -10.88 -15.12
N VAL A 31 2.52 -10.18 -14.36
CA VAL A 31 3.89 -10.62 -14.04
C VAL A 31 3.98 -11.34 -12.70
N GLY A 32 2.83 -11.69 -12.12
CA GLY A 32 2.72 -12.51 -10.91
C GLY A 32 2.70 -11.74 -9.61
N VAL A 33 2.47 -10.42 -9.61
CA VAL A 33 2.26 -9.68 -8.36
C VAL A 33 0.94 -10.12 -7.72
N LYS A 34 0.98 -10.43 -6.43
CA LYS A 34 -0.19 -10.89 -5.65
C LYS A 34 -0.58 -9.99 -4.49
N TYR A 35 0.28 -9.06 -4.10
CA TYR A 35 0.08 -8.17 -2.96
C TYR A 35 -0.03 -6.73 -3.46
N PHE A 36 -1.21 -6.14 -3.30
CA PHE A 36 -1.52 -4.84 -3.90
C PHE A 36 -1.87 -3.79 -2.85
N LEU A 37 -1.48 -2.54 -3.11
CA LEU A 37 -1.95 -1.38 -2.36
C LEU A 37 -2.48 -0.32 -3.31
N PHE A 38 -3.66 0.22 -2.99
CA PHE A 38 -4.26 1.32 -3.72
C PHE A 38 -4.75 2.40 -2.75
N THR A 39 -4.87 3.63 -3.22
CA THR A 39 -5.46 4.72 -2.42
C THR A 39 -6.93 4.92 -2.74
N CYS A 40 -7.77 5.16 -1.73
CA CYS A 40 -9.18 5.45 -1.94
C CYS A 40 -9.44 6.92 -2.35
N TYR A 41 -8.41 7.78 -2.30
CA TYR A 41 -8.48 9.22 -2.59
C TYR A 41 -9.33 9.60 -3.81
N PRO A 42 -9.08 9.09 -5.04
CA PRO A 42 -9.81 9.53 -6.21
C PRO A 42 -11.31 9.18 -6.15
N PHE A 43 -11.68 8.13 -5.41
CA PHE A 43 -13.06 7.67 -5.27
C PHE A 43 -13.79 8.48 -4.19
N VAL A 44 -13.19 8.60 -3.01
CA VAL A 44 -13.77 9.37 -1.89
C VAL A 44 -13.93 10.84 -2.26
N LYS A 45 -12.95 11.44 -2.96
CA LYS A 45 -13.07 12.82 -3.47
C LYS A 45 -14.28 13.01 -4.39
N GLN A 46 -14.60 12.03 -5.24
CA GLN A 46 -15.80 12.10 -6.09
C GLN A 46 -17.08 11.98 -5.26
N MET A 47 -17.10 11.13 -4.24
CA MET A 47 -18.26 10.93 -3.36
C MET A 47 -18.53 12.15 -2.47
N ILE A 48 -17.51 12.95 -2.16
CA ILE A 48 -17.68 14.25 -1.50
C ILE A 48 -18.29 15.27 -2.47
N ASN A 49 -17.84 15.28 -3.73
CA ASN A 49 -18.30 16.21 -4.75
C ASN A 49 -19.61 15.80 -5.44
N GLY A 50 -20.26 14.71 -5.00
CA GLY A 50 -21.46 14.17 -5.63
C GLY A 50 -21.51 12.65 -5.54
N LYS A 51 -21.86 11.98 -6.64
CA LYS A 51 -21.95 10.51 -6.69
C LYS A 51 -20.71 9.92 -7.37
N LEU A 52 -20.30 8.74 -6.92
CA LEU A 52 -19.29 7.95 -7.62
C LEU A 52 -19.78 7.66 -9.05
N SER A 53 -18.99 8.06 -10.05
CA SER A 53 -19.40 7.87 -11.45
C SER A 53 -19.58 6.38 -11.78
N ASN A 54 -20.49 6.05 -12.70
CA ASN A 54 -20.67 4.67 -13.17
C ASN A 54 -19.36 4.07 -13.71
N LYS A 55 -18.49 4.88 -14.31
CA LYS A 55 -17.16 4.44 -14.74
C LYS A 55 -16.29 4.01 -13.55
N ASN A 56 -16.36 4.68 -12.40
CA ASN A 56 -15.58 4.31 -11.21
C ASN A 56 -16.27 3.27 -10.33
N ARG A 57 -17.61 3.18 -10.37
CA ARG A 57 -18.38 2.06 -9.83
C ARG A 57 -18.09 0.76 -10.59
N ASN A 58 -18.01 0.85 -11.92
CA ASN A 58 -17.79 -0.29 -12.83
C ASN A 58 -16.30 -0.51 -13.16
N ASN A 59 -15.41 0.43 -12.83
CA ASN A 59 -13.96 0.17 -12.75
C ASN A 59 -13.69 -0.37 -11.36
N ILE A 60 -13.96 -1.68 -11.28
CA ILE A 60 -14.03 -2.64 -10.18
C ILE A 60 -12.73 -2.68 -9.35
N ILE A 61 -11.96 -1.61 -9.16
CA ILE A 61 -10.63 -1.73 -8.53
C ILE A 61 -10.72 -2.36 -7.13
N PRO A 62 -11.64 -2.01 -6.22
CA PRO A 62 -11.65 -2.63 -4.90
C PRO A 62 -11.93 -4.15 -4.93
N SER A 63 -12.98 -4.60 -5.61
CA SER A 63 -13.32 -6.02 -5.73
C SER A 63 -12.38 -6.78 -6.67
N LEU A 64 -11.86 -6.12 -7.71
CA LEU A 64 -10.91 -6.71 -8.65
C LEU A 64 -9.55 -6.91 -8.00
N VAL A 65 -9.02 -5.92 -7.28
CA VAL A 65 -7.75 -6.06 -6.53
C VAL A 65 -7.89 -7.19 -5.51
N SER A 66 -9.05 -7.29 -4.85
CA SER A 66 -9.34 -8.38 -3.91
C SER A 66 -9.45 -9.75 -4.60
N SER A 67 -9.87 -9.81 -5.86
CA SER A 67 -9.98 -11.06 -6.64
C SER A 67 -8.69 -11.45 -7.38
N LEU A 68 -7.81 -10.49 -7.68
CA LEU A 68 -6.59 -10.71 -8.45
C LEU A 68 -5.39 -11.04 -7.56
N GLY A 69 -5.38 -10.48 -6.34
CA GLY A 69 -4.31 -10.68 -5.38
C GLY A 69 -4.67 -11.69 -4.31
N GLU A 70 -3.66 -12.15 -3.59
CA GLU A 70 -3.86 -12.85 -2.31
C GLU A 70 -4.26 -11.87 -1.21
N HIS A 71 -3.79 -10.62 -1.27
CA HIS A 71 -4.18 -9.60 -0.31
C HIS A 71 -4.08 -8.18 -0.88
N ALA A 72 -5.03 -7.35 -0.47
CA ALA A 72 -5.14 -5.94 -0.83
C ALA A 72 -5.13 -5.04 0.40
N ILE A 73 -4.40 -3.92 0.33
CA ILE A 73 -4.48 -2.82 1.29
C ILE A 73 -5.10 -1.60 0.59
N MET A 74 -6.10 -0.99 1.22
CA MET A 74 -6.66 0.28 0.82
C MET A 74 -6.15 1.39 1.74
N ASP A 75 -5.32 2.27 1.19
CA ASP A 75 -4.88 3.50 1.84
C ASP A 75 -6.02 4.53 1.91
N SER A 76 -6.10 5.30 3.00
CA SER A 76 -7.18 6.26 3.26
C SER A 76 -7.15 7.49 2.36
N GLY A 77 -6.06 7.70 1.62
CA GLY A 77 -5.87 8.85 0.76
C GLY A 77 -5.48 10.12 1.49
N LEU A 78 -5.30 10.07 2.81
CA LEU A 78 -5.01 11.25 3.62
C LEU A 78 -3.65 11.86 3.27
N PHE A 79 -2.66 11.05 2.91
CA PHE A 79 -1.37 11.56 2.43
C PHE A 79 -1.53 12.53 1.25
N THR A 80 -2.43 12.23 0.31
CA THR A 80 -2.71 13.09 -0.85
C THR A 80 -3.41 14.39 -0.44
N LEU A 81 -4.25 14.37 0.59
CA LEU A 81 -4.88 15.56 1.17
C LEU A 81 -3.89 16.44 1.95
N MET A 82 -2.90 15.82 2.61
CA MET A 82 -1.92 16.52 3.45
C MET A 82 -0.74 17.10 2.67
N PHE A 83 -0.23 16.35 1.70
CA PHE A 83 1.06 16.63 1.05
C PHE A 83 0.99 16.60 -0.47
N GLY A 84 -0.14 16.19 -1.04
CA GLY A 84 -0.33 16.05 -2.48
C GLY A 84 -1.01 17.26 -3.13
N ALA A 85 -1.70 17.00 -4.24
CA ALA A 85 -2.33 18.01 -5.09
C ALA A 85 -3.46 18.81 -4.42
N ASN A 86 -3.99 18.33 -3.29
CA ASN A 86 -5.04 18.98 -2.51
C ASN A 86 -4.55 19.42 -1.11
N LYS A 87 -3.25 19.74 -0.98
CA LYS A 87 -2.69 20.23 0.28
C LYS A 87 -3.44 21.46 0.78
N GLY A 88 -3.89 21.41 2.04
CA GLY A 88 -4.63 22.49 2.69
C GLY A 88 -4.89 22.20 4.16
N LYS A 89 -5.44 23.18 4.89
CA LYS A 89 -6.00 22.94 6.21
C LYS A 89 -7.34 22.24 6.03
N HIS A 90 -7.48 21.09 6.68
CA HIS A 90 -8.71 20.31 6.72
C HIS A 90 -9.15 20.26 8.18
N ASP A 91 -10.39 20.66 8.45
CA ASP A 91 -10.95 20.64 9.80
C ASP A 91 -11.48 19.26 10.20
N GLU A 92 -11.94 19.14 11.45
CA GLU A 92 -12.49 17.90 11.99
C GLU A 92 -13.75 17.45 11.23
N GLU A 93 -14.62 18.38 10.85
CA GLU A 93 -15.87 18.08 10.13
C GLU A 93 -15.60 17.48 8.75
N PHE A 94 -14.67 18.07 8.00
CA PHE A 94 -14.26 17.58 6.69
C PHE A 94 -13.62 16.19 6.80
N LEU A 95 -12.69 15.98 7.73
CA LEU A 95 -12.03 14.68 7.87
C LEU A 95 -12.95 13.59 8.42
N TYR A 96 -13.92 13.96 9.26
CA TYR A 96 -14.97 13.05 9.68
C TYR A 96 -15.86 12.65 8.49
N THR A 97 -16.26 13.62 7.67
CA THR A 97 -17.00 13.35 6.42
C THR A 97 -16.20 12.46 5.47
N TRP A 98 -14.89 12.70 5.34
CA TRP A 98 -13.98 11.86 4.56
C TRP A 98 -13.98 10.42 5.06
N MET A 99 -13.86 10.20 6.36
CA MET A 99 -13.93 8.87 6.98
C MET A 99 -15.26 8.18 6.67
N LEU A 100 -16.39 8.89 6.80
CA LEU A 100 -17.70 8.34 6.48
C LEU A 100 -17.83 7.95 5.01
N LYS A 101 -17.31 8.76 4.09
CA LYS A 101 -17.30 8.45 2.65
C LYS A 101 -16.36 7.30 2.29
N LEU A 102 -15.25 7.14 3.00
CA LEU A 102 -14.39 5.96 2.89
C LEU A 102 -15.15 4.70 3.34
N VAL A 103 -15.83 4.75 4.48
CA VAL A 103 -16.66 3.63 4.97
C VAL A 103 -17.77 3.29 3.98
N GLU A 104 -18.47 4.30 3.45
CA GLU A 104 -19.50 4.14 2.42
C GLU A 104 -18.91 3.46 1.17
N PHE A 105 -17.72 3.89 0.73
CA PHE A 105 -17.03 3.27 -0.41
C PHE A 105 -16.71 1.79 -0.17
N VAL A 106 -16.19 1.43 1.00
CA VAL A 106 -15.91 0.02 1.36
C VAL A 106 -17.18 -0.83 1.29
N LYS A 107 -18.28 -0.32 1.85
CA LYS A 107 -19.58 -1.01 1.87
C LYS A 107 -20.21 -1.12 0.48
N GLU A 108 -20.24 -0.03 -0.30
CA GLU A 108 -20.81 -0.02 -1.65
C GLU A 108 -20.04 -0.95 -2.60
N THR A 109 -18.72 -1.10 -2.41
CA THR A 109 -17.87 -1.91 -3.30
C THR A 109 -17.69 -3.35 -2.84
N GLY A 110 -18.09 -3.69 -1.62
CA GLY A 110 -17.85 -5.00 -1.02
C GLY A 110 -16.36 -5.31 -0.84
N PHE A 111 -15.53 -4.30 -0.61
CA PHE A 111 -14.08 -4.50 -0.42
C PHE A 111 -13.81 -5.28 0.86
N THR A 112 -13.15 -6.43 0.75
CA THR A 112 -12.85 -7.34 1.88
C THR A 112 -11.40 -7.26 2.35
N GLY A 113 -10.57 -6.47 1.68
CA GLY A 113 -9.17 -6.28 2.07
C GLY A 113 -9.00 -5.45 3.34
N THR A 114 -7.73 -5.18 3.66
CA THR A 114 -7.37 -4.38 4.85
C THR A 114 -7.47 -2.88 4.54
N CYS A 115 -8.08 -2.12 5.45
CA CYS A 115 -8.22 -0.66 5.33
C CYS A 115 -7.21 0.07 6.22
N VAL A 116 -6.54 1.10 5.70
CA VAL A 116 -5.77 2.03 6.53
C VAL A 116 -6.72 3.08 7.10
N GLU A 117 -6.52 3.42 8.38
CA GLU A 117 -7.30 4.47 9.03
C GLU A 117 -7.10 5.87 8.42
N VAL A 118 -7.93 6.83 8.86
CA VAL A 118 -7.70 8.26 8.63
C VAL A 118 -6.70 8.77 9.69
N ASP A 119 -5.40 8.67 9.39
CA ASP A 119 -4.24 8.99 10.24
C ASP A 119 -4.03 10.51 10.41
N CYS A 120 -5.04 11.20 10.97
CA CYS A 120 -5.10 12.65 11.03
C CYS A 120 -4.31 13.31 12.18
N GLN A 121 -3.43 12.59 12.88
CA GLN A 121 -2.70 13.12 14.05
C GLN A 121 -1.93 14.41 13.73
N LYS A 122 -1.34 14.48 12.53
CA LYS A 122 -0.55 15.63 12.05
C LYS A 122 -1.38 16.86 11.70
N ILE A 123 -2.67 16.67 11.40
CA ILE A 123 -3.58 17.75 10.98
C ILE A 123 -4.36 18.26 12.18
N LEU A 124 -4.90 17.34 12.98
CA LEU A 124 -5.80 17.64 14.10
C LEU A 124 -5.10 17.40 15.43
N SER A 125 -5.13 16.15 15.92
CA SER A 125 -4.42 15.71 17.12
C SER A 125 -4.51 14.18 17.28
N PRO A 126 -3.66 13.59 18.13
CA PRO A 126 -3.76 12.18 18.52
C PRO A 126 -5.14 11.78 19.09
N GLU A 127 -5.80 12.67 19.85
CA GLU A 127 -7.10 12.33 20.45
C GLU A 127 -8.25 12.33 19.43
N ILE A 128 -8.22 13.21 18.42
CA ILE A 128 -9.21 13.15 17.34
C ILE A 128 -8.99 11.92 16.46
N ALA A 129 -7.73 11.61 16.11
CA ALA A 129 -7.42 10.36 15.41
C ALA A 129 -7.91 9.14 16.21
N TRP A 130 -7.81 9.18 17.55
CA TRP A 130 -8.35 8.12 18.41
C TRP A 130 -9.88 7.98 18.36
N LYS A 131 -10.61 9.08 18.24
CA LYS A 131 -12.07 9.02 18.03
C LYS A 131 -12.39 8.33 16.70
N PHE A 132 -11.70 8.72 15.63
CA PHE A 132 -11.90 8.15 14.30
C PHE A 132 -11.54 6.66 14.23
N ARG A 133 -10.46 6.25 14.90
CA ARG A 133 -10.08 4.84 15.09
C ARG A 133 -11.21 3.97 15.61
N LYS A 134 -11.80 4.38 16.73
CA LYS A 134 -12.90 3.65 17.37
C LYS A 134 -14.13 3.59 16.48
N GLU A 135 -14.46 4.71 15.84
CA GLU A 135 -15.64 4.81 15.01
C GLU A 135 -15.51 4.00 13.72
N MET A 136 -14.36 4.06 13.05
CA MET A 136 -14.09 3.26 11.85
C MET A 136 -14.11 1.76 12.16
N LYS A 137 -13.54 1.31 13.30
CA LYS A 137 -13.62 -0.09 13.76
C LYS A 137 -15.05 -0.54 14.03
N ARG A 138 -15.90 0.35 14.55
CA ARG A 138 -17.33 0.09 14.75
C ARG A 138 -18.10 0.00 13.42
N LEU A 139 -17.74 0.84 12.45
CA LEU A 139 -18.43 0.94 11.16
C LEU A 139 -18.03 -0.12 10.15
N LEU A 140 -16.82 -0.68 10.26
CA LEU A 140 -16.24 -1.73 9.41
C LEU A 140 -15.79 -2.93 10.26
N PRO A 141 -16.72 -3.64 10.93
CA PRO A 141 -16.38 -4.74 11.84
C PRO A 141 -15.73 -5.94 11.12
N ASP A 142 -16.03 -6.13 9.84
CA ASP A 142 -15.60 -7.29 9.05
C ASP A 142 -14.27 -7.04 8.29
N ASN A 143 -13.79 -5.80 8.27
CA ASN A 143 -12.51 -5.46 7.65
C ASN A 143 -11.42 -5.34 8.72
N ARG A 144 -10.22 -5.85 8.40
CA ARG A 144 -9.04 -5.50 9.19
C ARG A 144 -8.70 -4.03 8.97
N ILE A 145 -8.31 -3.36 10.05
CA ILE A 145 -7.89 -1.95 10.02
C ILE A 145 -6.43 -1.85 10.45
N ILE A 146 -5.62 -1.18 9.63
CA ILE A 146 -4.26 -0.76 9.98
C ILE A 146 -4.34 0.60 10.67
N ASN A 147 -3.98 0.64 11.95
CA ASN A 147 -3.84 1.89 12.69
C ASN A 147 -2.38 2.39 12.61
N VAL A 148 -2.17 3.65 12.25
CA VAL A 148 -0.84 4.19 11.93
C VAL A 148 -0.24 4.89 13.15
N PHE A 149 0.93 4.43 13.60
CA PHE A 149 1.70 5.13 14.60
C PHE A 149 2.46 6.30 13.99
N HIS A 150 2.28 7.47 14.60
CA HIS A 150 3.02 8.69 14.30
C HIS A 150 3.79 9.19 15.53
N LEU A 151 4.84 10.01 15.32
CA LEU A 151 5.66 10.51 16.42
C LEU A 151 4.83 11.34 17.43
N GLU A 152 3.77 12.00 16.95
CA GLU A 152 2.81 12.76 17.76
C GLU A 152 2.09 11.89 18.81
N ASP A 153 1.93 10.58 18.58
CA ASP A 153 1.28 9.67 19.53
C ASP A 153 2.16 9.42 20.78
N GLY A 154 3.49 9.53 20.63
CA GLY A 154 4.46 9.22 21.68
C GLY A 154 4.37 7.78 22.21
N LYS A 155 5.13 7.47 23.28
CA LYS A 155 5.15 6.11 23.85
C LYS A 155 3.79 5.66 24.39
N LYS A 156 3.06 6.55 25.05
CA LYS A 156 1.73 6.23 25.60
C LYS A 156 0.71 5.94 24.49
N GLY A 157 0.73 6.72 23.40
CA GLY A 157 -0.13 6.47 22.24
C GLY A 157 0.24 5.18 21.51
N LEU A 158 1.54 4.85 21.40
CA LEU A 158 1.98 3.56 20.87
C LEU A 158 1.47 2.39 21.72
N ASP A 159 1.61 2.46 23.05
CA ASP A 159 1.12 1.42 23.94
C ASP A 159 -0.41 1.24 23.82
N ARG A 160 -1.15 2.36 23.77
CA ARG A 160 -2.60 2.36 23.55
C ARG A 160 -2.98 1.72 22.20
N LEU A 161 -2.21 1.99 21.15
CA LEU A 161 -2.40 1.40 19.81
C LEU A 161 -2.16 -0.11 19.81
N ILE A 162 -1.10 -0.58 20.49
CA ILE A 162 -0.79 -2.01 20.60
C ILE A 162 -1.96 -2.77 21.26
N ASP A 163 -2.54 -2.19 22.32
CA ASP A 163 -3.66 -2.83 23.03
C ASP A 163 -4.94 -2.87 22.17
N PHE A 164 -5.21 -1.81 21.41
CA PHE A 164 -6.45 -1.65 20.62
C PHE A 164 -6.44 -2.37 19.28
N SER A 165 -5.28 -2.45 18.63
CA SER A 165 -5.15 -2.78 17.20
C SER A 165 -4.65 -4.19 17.01
N ASP A 166 -5.18 -4.89 16.02
CA ASP A 166 -4.67 -6.19 15.59
C ASP A 166 -3.69 -6.06 14.41
N TYR A 167 -3.61 -4.86 13.83
CA TYR A 167 -2.69 -4.50 12.76
C TYR A 167 -2.26 -3.04 12.94
N ILE A 168 -0.95 -2.79 13.07
CA ILE A 168 -0.38 -1.45 13.23
C ILE A 168 0.60 -1.13 12.10
N ALA A 169 0.64 0.12 11.65
CA ALA A 169 1.68 0.61 10.74
C ALA A 169 2.68 1.49 11.48
N ILE A 170 3.95 1.40 11.06
CA ILE A 170 4.99 2.36 11.43
C ILE A 170 5.27 3.23 10.21
N SER A 171 5.11 4.56 10.36
CA SER A 171 5.44 5.50 9.28
C SER A 171 6.96 5.64 9.10
N VAL A 172 7.56 4.81 8.24
CA VAL A 172 8.99 4.89 7.93
C VAL A 172 9.35 6.23 7.25
N PRO A 173 8.55 6.79 6.31
CA PRO A 173 8.80 8.11 5.75
C PRO A 173 8.92 9.21 6.80
N GLU A 174 8.05 9.22 7.81
CA GLU A 174 8.10 10.20 8.88
C GLU A 174 9.39 10.08 9.68
N LEU A 175 9.75 8.86 10.10
CA LEU A 175 11.00 8.62 10.82
C LEU A 175 12.21 9.01 9.96
N ARG A 176 12.19 8.71 8.66
CA ARG A 176 13.25 9.09 7.73
C ARG A 176 13.43 10.62 7.66
N ILE A 177 12.35 11.38 7.70
CA ILE A 177 12.38 12.85 7.66
C ILE A 177 12.85 13.44 9.00
N HIS A 178 12.24 13.02 10.12
CA HIS A 178 12.45 13.66 11.43
C HIS A 178 13.58 13.04 12.25
N LYS A 179 14.00 11.82 11.93
CA LYS A 179 15.04 11.03 12.62
C LYS A 179 16.05 10.47 11.62
N ASN A 180 16.43 11.25 10.60
CA ASN A 180 17.25 10.81 9.46
C ASN A 180 18.54 10.02 9.81
N ARG A 181 19.15 10.27 10.99
CA ARG A 181 20.35 9.56 11.47
C ARG A 181 20.04 8.21 12.13
N THR A 182 18.86 8.06 12.73
CA THR A 182 18.50 6.92 13.58
C THR A 182 17.29 6.14 13.09
N TYR A 183 16.57 6.59 12.06
CA TYR A 183 15.29 5.98 11.65
C TYR A 183 15.37 4.47 11.42
N LYS A 184 16.51 3.95 10.91
CA LYS A 184 16.70 2.51 10.70
C LYS A 184 16.70 1.74 12.03
N THR A 185 17.45 2.23 13.01
CA THR A 185 17.50 1.64 14.36
C THR A 185 16.19 1.87 15.10
N ASP A 186 15.54 3.02 14.90
CA ASP A 186 14.27 3.35 15.53
C ASP A 186 13.15 2.44 15.02
N VAL A 187 13.05 2.20 13.70
CA VAL A 187 12.11 1.24 13.11
C VAL A 187 12.36 -0.15 13.70
N ALA A 188 13.61 -0.60 13.73
CA ALA A 188 13.94 -1.93 14.23
C ALA A 188 13.70 -2.08 15.75
N TYR A 189 13.80 -0.98 16.51
CA TYR A 189 13.42 -0.95 17.92
C TYR A 189 11.90 -1.01 18.09
N LEU A 190 11.15 -0.19 17.35
CA LEU A 190 9.70 -0.10 17.41
C LEU A 190 9.03 -1.42 17.05
N THR A 191 9.45 -2.06 15.95
CA THR A 191 8.90 -3.36 15.51
C THR A 191 9.07 -4.45 16.57
N ARG A 192 10.26 -4.55 17.18
CA ARG A 192 10.55 -5.51 18.25
C ARG A 192 9.81 -5.17 19.54
N TYR A 193 9.69 -3.89 19.88
CA TYR A 193 8.92 -3.45 21.05
C TYR A 193 7.44 -3.84 20.93
N ILE A 194 6.84 -3.59 19.76
CA ILE A 194 5.46 -3.96 19.45
C ILE A 194 5.27 -5.48 19.57
N LYS A 195 6.13 -6.27 18.90
CA LYS A 195 6.07 -7.75 18.99
C LYS A 195 6.30 -8.28 20.40
N LYS A 196 7.17 -7.65 21.20
CA LYS A 196 7.37 -8.04 22.60
C LYS A 196 6.12 -7.85 23.44
N LYS A 197 5.33 -6.80 23.17
CA LYS A 197 4.09 -6.51 23.91
C LYS A 197 2.90 -7.34 23.43
N LYS A 198 2.73 -7.50 22.11
CA LYS A 198 1.65 -8.28 21.50
C LYS A 198 2.22 -9.14 20.36
N PRO A 199 2.73 -10.35 20.64
CA PRO A 199 3.44 -11.18 19.64
C PRO A 199 2.64 -11.45 18.35
N GLN A 200 1.32 -11.59 18.48
CA GLN A 200 0.39 -11.86 17.40
C GLN A 200 -0.04 -10.62 16.59
N ILE A 201 0.33 -9.40 17.01
CA ILE A 201 -0.06 -8.18 16.27
C ILE A 201 0.59 -8.17 14.90
N ASP A 202 -0.17 -7.81 13.87
CA ASP A 202 0.40 -7.60 12.55
C ASP A 202 1.08 -6.22 12.47
N ILE A 203 2.20 -6.15 11.74
CA ILE A 203 2.98 -4.91 11.58
C ILE A 203 3.19 -4.63 10.10
N HIS A 204 2.79 -3.43 9.68
CA HIS A 204 3.02 -2.88 8.35
C HIS A 204 4.14 -1.84 8.38
N LEU A 205 5.16 -2.02 7.53
CA LEU A 205 6.25 -1.06 7.36
C LEU A 205 5.91 -0.10 6.22
N LEU A 206 5.20 0.97 6.56
CA LEU A 206 4.71 1.95 5.60
C LEU A 206 5.89 2.65 4.91
N GLY A 207 5.95 2.62 3.58
CA GLY A 207 6.97 3.26 2.75
C GLY A 207 8.40 2.73 2.93
N CYS A 208 8.56 1.49 3.40
CA CYS A 208 9.85 0.85 3.60
C CYS A 208 10.29 0.06 2.36
N THR A 209 11.34 0.51 1.69
CA THR A 209 11.85 -0.13 0.46
C THR A 209 13.32 -0.54 0.58
N GLU A 210 13.99 -0.16 1.66
CA GLU A 210 15.40 -0.45 1.89
C GLU A 210 15.63 -1.92 2.24
N SER A 211 16.36 -2.64 1.38
CA SER A 211 16.54 -4.10 1.51
C SER A 211 17.07 -4.56 2.86
N LYS A 212 18.01 -3.82 3.47
CA LYS A 212 18.54 -4.17 4.80
C LYS A 212 17.45 -4.09 5.87
N MET A 213 16.59 -3.08 5.81
CA MET A 213 15.50 -2.92 6.77
C MET A 213 14.42 -3.97 6.58
N LEU A 214 14.04 -4.26 5.33
CA LEU A 214 13.10 -5.33 5.01
C LEU A 214 13.60 -6.69 5.54
N LYS A 215 14.89 -7.02 5.33
CA LYS A 215 15.47 -8.26 5.85
C LYS A 215 15.52 -8.31 7.38
N GLU A 216 15.95 -7.22 8.02
CA GLU A 216 16.04 -7.13 9.48
C GLU A 216 14.67 -7.21 10.17
N ASN A 217 13.62 -6.75 9.49
CA ASN A 217 12.23 -6.74 9.98
C ASN A 217 11.35 -7.75 9.24
N SER A 218 11.94 -8.85 8.74
CA SER A 218 11.22 -9.89 7.97
C SER A 218 10.15 -10.63 8.78
N PHE A 219 10.18 -10.51 10.11
CA PHE A 219 9.15 -11.00 11.04
C PHE A 219 7.90 -10.09 11.10
N CYS A 220 7.93 -8.90 10.49
CA CYS A 220 6.75 -8.08 10.30
C CYS A 220 5.87 -8.67 9.20
N THR A 221 4.60 -8.29 9.21
CA THR A 221 3.57 -8.87 8.33
C THR A 221 3.69 -8.37 6.91
N SER A 222 3.90 -7.06 6.74
CA SER A 222 3.94 -6.47 5.40
C SER A 222 4.74 -5.18 5.32
N ALA A 223 5.02 -4.74 4.10
CA ALA A 223 5.50 -3.40 3.75
C ALA A 223 4.83 -2.96 2.45
N ASP A 224 4.98 -1.70 2.06
CA ASP A 224 4.57 -1.24 0.73
C ASP A 224 5.73 -0.65 -0.08
N SER A 225 5.57 -0.71 -1.40
CA SER A 225 6.57 -0.21 -2.33
C SER A 225 5.93 0.46 -3.54
N THR A 226 6.41 1.66 -3.82
CA THR A 226 6.19 2.37 -5.09
C THR A 226 7.41 2.29 -6.02
N THR A 227 8.43 1.49 -5.70
CA THR A 227 9.70 1.40 -6.47
C THR A 227 9.47 1.04 -7.93
N TRP A 228 8.52 0.15 -8.22
CA TRP A 228 8.14 -0.23 -9.58
C TRP A 228 7.67 0.99 -10.40
N SER A 229 6.96 1.93 -9.76
CA SER A 229 6.49 3.15 -10.42
C SER A 229 7.63 4.14 -10.69
N ALA A 230 8.67 4.11 -9.83
CA ALA A 230 9.88 4.90 -10.01
C ALA A 230 10.70 4.41 -11.20
N ILE A 231 10.72 3.11 -11.50
CA ILE A 231 11.39 2.54 -12.69
C ILE A 231 10.75 3.05 -14.00
N VAL A 232 9.44 3.29 -13.99
CA VAL A 232 8.74 3.87 -15.14
C VAL A 232 9.10 5.36 -15.34
N ARG A 233 9.44 6.07 -14.26
CA ARG A 233 9.78 7.51 -14.27
C ARG A 233 11.28 7.79 -14.37
N TRP A 234 12.12 6.89 -13.87
CA TRP A 234 13.56 7.05 -13.74
C TRP A 234 14.27 5.88 -14.42
N PRO A 235 15.34 6.14 -15.20
CA PRO A 235 15.93 5.16 -16.08
C PRO A 235 16.91 4.25 -15.34
N LYS A 236 16.57 3.67 -14.18
CA LYS A 236 17.43 2.72 -13.46
C LYS A 236 16.65 1.45 -13.12
N LEU A 237 17.02 0.35 -13.77
CA LEU A 237 16.45 -0.98 -13.61
C LEU A 237 17.33 -1.77 -12.64
N PRO A 238 16.84 -2.15 -11.44
CA PRO A 238 17.54 -3.07 -10.56
C PRO A 238 17.41 -4.51 -11.09
N PHE A 239 18.50 -5.27 -11.06
CA PHE A 239 18.53 -6.69 -11.37
C PHE A 239 19.24 -7.43 -10.26
N VAL A 240 18.81 -8.66 -9.99
CA VAL A 240 19.56 -9.61 -9.17
C VAL A 240 19.92 -10.80 -10.05
N ILE A 241 21.21 -10.97 -10.34
CA ILE A 241 21.73 -12.11 -11.10
C ILE A 241 22.78 -12.81 -10.24
N ASN A 242 22.60 -14.11 -10.00
CA ASN A 242 23.50 -14.93 -9.16
C ASN A 242 23.79 -14.28 -7.79
N GLY A 243 22.75 -13.71 -7.15
CA GLY A 243 22.85 -13.03 -5.86
C GLY A 243 23.53 -11.66 -5.89
N LYS A 244 23.96 -11.16 -7.05
CA LYS A 244 24.56 -9.83 -7.21
C LYS A 244 23.55 -8.83 -7.75
N LYS A 245 23.44 -7.68 -7.07
CA LYS A 245 22.65 -6.53 -7.53
C LYS A 245 23.38 -5.78 -8.63
N LEU A 246 22.70 -5.58 -9.76
CA LEU A 246 23.16 -4.79 -10.89
C LEU A 246 22.13 -3.70 -11.20
N THR A 247 22.58 -2.59 -11.75
CA THR A 247 21.70 -1.50 -12.19
C THR A 247 21.98 -1.19 -13.66
N LYS A 248 20.95 -1.23 -14.52
CA LYS A 248 21.05 -0.81 -15.93
C LYS A 248 20.15 0.38 -16.22
N HIS A 249 20.44 1.09 -17.30
CA HIS A 249 19.63 2.22 -17.73
C HIS A 249 18.55 1.83 -18.75
N ILE A 250 17.33 2.32 -18.57
CA ILE A 250 16.19 2.02 -19.45
C ILE A 250 16.37 2.57 -20.87
N LYS A 251 17.23 3.58 -21.07
CA LYS A 251 17.54 4.16 -22.39
C LYS A 251 18.19 3.16 -23.36
N ASN A 252 18.71 2.04 -22.83
CA ASN A 252 19.29 0.97 -23.63
C ASN A 252 18.28 -0.14 -23.92
N LEU A 253 17.02 0.05 -23.55
CA LEU A 253 15.98 -0.94 -23.71
C LEU A 253 15.32 -0.77 -25.08
N ASP A 254 15.30 -1.86 -25.85
CA ASP A 254 14.60 -1.93 -27.12
C ASP A 254 13.09 -2.03 -26.83
N GLU A 255 12.37 -0.91 -27.02
CA GLU A 255 10.93 -0.84 -26.74
C GLU A 255 10.11 -1.78 -27.64
N SER A 256 10.57 -2.02 -28.87
CA SER A 256 9.90 -2.93 -29.80
C SER A 256 9.97 -4.36 -29.30
N LYS A 257 11.15 -4.81 -28.86
CA LYS A 257 11.31 -6.14 -28.25
C LYS A 257 10.54 -6.30 -26.94
N LEU A 258 10.51 -5.25 -26.12
CA LEU A 258 9.74 -5.26 -24.88
C LEU A 258 8.25 -5.41 -25.15
N LEU A 259 7.74 -4.67 -26.13
CA LEU A 259 6.34 -4.72 -26.53
C LEU A 259 6.00 -6.11 -27.08
N GLU A 260 6.85 -6.67 -27.94
CA GLU A 260 6.69 -8.02 -28.48
C GLU A 260 6.64 -9.06 -27.35
N PHE A 261 7.54 -8.96 -26.37
CA PHE A 261 7.62 -9.89 -25.24
C PHE A 261 6.34 -9.92 -24.38
N TYR A 262 5.71 -8.75 -24.15
CA TYR A 262 4.50 -8.66 -23.33
C TYR A 262 3.19 -8.56 -24.13
N ALA A 263 3.24 -8.61 -25.47
CA ALA A 263 2.09 -8.33 -26.34
C ALA A 263 0.90 -9.25 -26.05
N GLU A 264 1.15 -10.55 -26.01
CA GLU A 264 0.10 -11.55 -25.81
C GLU A 264 -0.58 -11.36 -24.45
N SER A 265 0.21 -11.26 -23.38
CA SER A 265 -0.32 -11.13 -22.02
C SER A 265 -1.11 -9.83 -21.82
N ILE A 266 -0.64 -8.72 -22.41
CA ILE A 266 -1.35 -7.44 -22.42
C ILE A 266 -2.69 -7.56 -23.16
N ASP A 267 -2.69 -8.15 -24.35
CA ASP A 267 -3.90 -8.27 -25.17
C ASP A 267 -4.96 -9.17 -24.52
N GLN A 268 -4.53 -10.26 -23.88
CA GLN A 268 -5.43 -11.12 -23.10
C GLN A 268 -6.09 -10.36 -21.95
N LEU A 269 -5.35 -9.54 -21.21
CA LEU A 269 -5.89 -8.75 -20.09
C LEU A 269 -6.80 -7.63 -20.54
N VAL A 270 -6.43 -6.92 -21.60
CA VAL A 270 -7.27 -5.89 -22.24
C VAL A 270 -8.60 -6.49 -22.67
N LYS A 271 -8.59 -7.67 -23.29
CA LYS A 271 -9.80 -8.39 -23.70
C LYS A 271 -10.62 -8.85 -22.49
N LYS A 272 -9.98 -9.41 -21.46
CA LYS A 272 -10.64 -9.91 -20.24
C LYS A 272 -11.36 -8.80 -19.46
N TYR A 273 -10.69 -7.67 -19.26
CA TYR A 273 -11.18 -6.55 -18.44
C TYR A 273 -11.84 -5.43 -19.25
N ARG A 274 -11.87 -5.58 -20.58
CA ARG A 274 -12.56 -4.67 -21.52
C ARG A 274 -12.20 -3.19 -21.29
N PHE A 275 -10.91 -2.90 -21.12
CA PHE A 275 -10.42 -1.53 -20.94
C PHE A 275 -9.53 -1.10 -22.10
N ASN A 276 -9.55 0.19 -22.42
CA ASN A 276 -8.65 0.76 -23.41
C ASN A 276 -7.38 1.25 -22.72
N PRO A 277 -6.24 0.56 -22.90
CA PRO A 277 -5.00 0.97 -22.25
C PRO A 277 -4.55 2.32 -22.79
N ARG A 278 -4.00 3.18 -21.93
CA ARG A 278 -3.50 4.48 -22.38
C ARG A 278 -2.35 4.35 -23.40
N SER A 279 -1.52 3.31 -23.26
CA SER A 279 -0.35 3.05 -24.11
C SER A 279 0.15 1.62 -23.88
N LYS A 280 0.17 0.78 -24.92
CA LYS A 280 0.75 -0.58 -24.82
C LYS A 280 2.24 -0.57 -24.45
N PRO A 281 3.11 0.31 -25.02
CA PRO A 281 4.50 0.43 -24.56
C PRO A 281 4.62 0.79 -23.07
N THR A 282 3.72 1.64 -22.55
CA THR A 282 3.71 1.97 -21.12
C THR A 282 3.33 0.77 -20.27
N LEU A 283 2.34 -0.03 -20.68
CA LEU A 283 2.00 -1.28 -19.98
C LEU A 283 3.18 -2.25 -19.95
N ALA A 284 3.84 -2.47 -21.07
CA ALA A 284 5.04 -3.31 -21.17
C ALA A 284 6.14 -2.86 -20.20
N LYS A 285 6.38 -1.54 -20.08
CA LYS A 285 7.34 -0.97 -19.11
C LYS A 285 6.91 -1.22 -17.65
N ILE A 286 5.60 -1.15 -17.36
CA ILE A 286 5.07 -1.48 -16.03
C ILE A 286 5.25 -2.97 -15.72
N CYS A 287 4.98 -3.86 -16.69
CA CYS A 287 5.22 -5.30 -16.55
C CYS A 287 6.67 -5.58 -16.17
N LEU A 288 7.63 -5.06 -16.95
CA LEU A 288 9.06 -5.21 -16.66
C LEU A 288 9.42 -4.68 -15.27
N ALA A 289 8.97 -3.47 -14.92
CA ALA A 289 9.24 -2.89 -13.61
C ALA A 289 8.68 -3.74 -12.47
N GLY A 290 7.46 -4.26 -12.64
CA GLY A 290 6.81 -5.18 -11.73
C GLY A 290 7.61 -6.46 -11.54
N GLU A 291 8.02 -7.09 -12.65
CA GLU A 291 8.76 -8.35 -12.66
C GLU A 291 10.13 -8.22 -11.97
N LEU A 292 10.87 -7.14 -12.26
CA LEU A 292 12.18 -6.89 -11.65
C LEU A 292 12.07 -6.61 -10.15
N CYS A 293 11.11 -5.79 -9.73
CA CYS A 293 10.86 -5.55 -8.31
C CYS A 293 10.40 -6.83 -7.60
N LEU A 294 9.51 -7.61 -8.22
CA LEU A 294 9.01 -8.86 -7.66
C LEU A 294 10.14 -9.88 -7.48
N HIS A 295 11.02 -10.02 -8.48
CA HIS A 295 12.21 -10.85 -8.40
C HIS A 295 13.16 -10.40 -7.28
N GLU A 296 13.38 -9.09 -7.12
CA GLU A 296 14.21 -8.56 -6.04
C GLU A 296 13.60 -8.86 -4.66
N TYR A 297 12.29 -8.64 -4.48
CA TYR A 297 11.62 -8.91 -3.21
C TYR A 297 11.56 -10.41 -2.90
N ASP A 298 11.32 -11.26 -3.91
CA ASP A 298 11.32 -12.71 -3.75
C ASP A 298 12.71 -13.23 -3.36
N TYR A 299 13.77 -12.71 -3.97
CA TYR A 299 15.14 -13.01 -3.55
C TYR A 299 15.44 -12.56 -2.10
N LEU A 300 14.92 -11.39 -1.69
CA LEU A 300 15.22 -10.82 -0.37
C LEU A 300 14.42 -11.43 0.77
N LEU A 301 13.17 -11.78 0.52
CA LEU A 301 12.17 -12.11 1.54
C LEU A 301 11.53 -13.48 1.32
N GLY A 302 11.62 -14.06 0.12
CA GLY A 302 10.97 -15.30 -0.25
C GLY A 302 9.45 -15.20 -0.36
N ASN A 303 8.86 -16.10 -1.14
CA ASN A 303 7.41 -16.30 -1.25
C ASN A 303 6.63 -15.00 -1.55
N GLN A 304 7.12 -14.18 -2.48
CA GLN A 304 6.40 -12.98 -2.93
C GLN A 304 5.50 -13.25 -4.14
N ARG A 305 5.71 -14.38 -4.82
CA ARG A 305 5.02 -14.82 -6.04
C ARG A 305 3.85 -15.73 -5.79
#